data_AF-Q3UQJ8-F1
#
_entry.id   AF-Q3UQJ8-F1
#
_cell.length_a   1.000
_cell.length_b   1.000
_cell.length_c   1.000
_cell.angle_alpha   90.00
_cell.angle_beta   90.00
_cell.angle_gamma   90.00
#
_symmetry.space_group_name_H-M   'P 1'
#
loop_
_entity.id
_entity.type
_entity.pdbx_description
1 polymer ?
#
loop_
_entity_poly.entity_id
_entity_poly.type
_entity_poly.pdbx_seq_one_letter_code
_entity_poly.pdbx_strand_id
1 'polypeptide(L)'
;MRASVVLTCYCWLLVRVSSIHPECRFHLEIQEEETKCAELLSSQTENQRACSGVWDNITFWRPADVGETVTVPCPKVFSNFYSRPGNISKNCTSDGWSETFPDFIDACGYNDPEDESKIQLHGFFLFFKKTNRQFQKPKKPD
;
A
#
# COMPACT_ATOMS: atom_id res chain seq x y z
N MET A 1 -29.28 47.56 0.62
CA MET A 1 -27.81 47.55 0.45
C MET A 1 -27.02 46.83 1.55
N ARG A 2 -27.58 46.51 2.73
CA ARG A 2 -26.86 45.81 3.81
C ARG A 2 -26.94 44.27 3.74
N ALA A 3 -28.03 43.72 3.20
CA ALA A 3 -28.22 42.26 3.07
C ALA A 3 -27.30 41.61 2.02
N SER A 4 -27.00 42.33 0.94
CA SER A 4 -26.17 41.83 -0.17
C SER A 4 -24.70 41.62 0.21
N VAL A 5 -24.18 42.41 1.16
CA VAL A 5 -22.80 42.29 1.67
C VAL A 5 -22.66 41.15 2.68
N VAL A 6 -23.73 40.85 3.43
CA VAL A 6 -23.74 39.73 4.38
C VAL A 6 -23.82 38.39 3.64
N LEU A 7 -24.59 38.34 2.54
CA LEU A 7 -24.74 37.14 1.72
C LEU A 7 -23.45 36.75 0.97
N THR A 8 -22.69 37.75 0.49
CA THR A 8 -21.38 37.51 -0.14
C THR A 8 -20.31 37.11 0.87
N CYS A 9 -20.37 37.63 2.11
CA CYS A 9 -19.48 37.24 3.20
C CYS A 9 -19.67 35.77 3.64
N TYR A 10 -20.92 35.30 3.71
CA TYR A 10 -21.25 33.91 4.06
C TYR A 10 -20.82 32.89 3.00
N CYS A 11 -20.75 33.31 1.73
CA CYS A 11 -20.36 32.44 0.61
C CYS A 11 -18.84 32.18 0.58
N TRP A 12 -18.03 33.00 1.25
CA TRP A 12 -16.57 32.83 1.34
C TRP A 12 -16.12 31.94 2.52
N LEU A 13 -17.04 31.59 3.43
CA LEU A 13 -16.77 30.72 4.59
C LEU A 13 -17.04 29.23 4.33
N LEU A 14 -17.61 28.87 3.17
CA LEU A 14 -17.82 27.47 2.79
C LEU A 14 -16.58 26.91 2.09
N VAL A 15 -15.42 26.98 2.75
CA VAL A 15 -14.31 26.09 2.40
C VAL A 15 -14.80 24.68 2.70
N ARG A 16 -15.14 23.90 1.67
CA ARG A 16 -15.32 22.46 1.82
C ARG A 16 -13.96 21.86 2.17
N VAL A 17 -13.69 21.74 3.46
CA VAL A 17 -12.61 20.87 3.94
C VAL A 17 -13.10 19.44 3.70
N SER A 18 -12.63 18.82 2.62
CA SER A 18 -12.83 17.37 2.43
C SER A 18 -11.85 16.65 3.36
N SER A 19 -12.24 16.45 4.62
CA SER A 19 -11.49 15.58 5.52
C SER A 19 -11.81 14.13 5.17
N ILE A 20 -10.91 13.46 4.47
CA ILE A 20 -10.96 12.01 4.30
C ILE A 20 -10.39 11.39 5.58
N HIS A 21 -11.09 10.42 6.16
CA HIS A 21 -10.61 9.71 7.34
C HIS A 21 -9.25 9.06 7.02
N PRO A 22 -8.22 9.16 7.88
CA PRO A 22 -6.87 8.65 7.60
C PRO A 22 -6.85 7.18 7.14
N GLU A 23 -7.68 6.34 7.76
CA GLU A 23 -7.86 4.93 7.38
C GLU A 23 -8.35 4.76 5.93
N CYS A 24 -9.28 5.62 5.49
CA CYS A 24 -9.78 5.62 4.11
C CYS A 24 -8.71 6.09 3.13
N ARG A 25 -7.88 7.06 3.53
CA ARG A 25 -6.77 7.53 2.70
C ARG A 25 -5.77 6.41 2.42
N PHE A 26 -5.31 5.70 3.47
CA PHE A 26 -4.39 4.59 3.29
C PHE A 26 -5.00 3.47 2.45
N HIS A 27 -6.30 3.18 2.63
CA HIS A 27 -6.99 2.18 1.82
C HIS A 27 -6.98 2.52 0.32
N LEU A 28 -7.26 3.78 -0.03
CA LEU A 28 -7.24 4.25 -1.41
C LEU A 28 -5.83 4.16 -2.01
N GLU A 29 -4.81 4.60 -1.27
CA GLU A 29 -3.41 4.52 -1.73
C GLU A 29 -2.96 3.07 -1.97
N ILE A 30 -3.36 2.13 -1.11
CA ILE A 30 -3.02 0.71 -1.30
C ILE A 30 -3.77 0.11 -2.49
N GLN A 31 -5.08 0.40 -2.63
CA GLN A 31 -5.86 -0.08 -3.77
C GLN A 31 -5.30 0.42 -5.09
N GLU A 32 -4.86 1.68 -5.14
CA GLU A 32 -4.22 2.24 -6.32
C GLU A 32 -2.97 1.43 -6.70
N GLU A 33 -2.09 1.12 -5.75
CA GLU A 33 -0.89 0.32 -6.02
C GLU A 33 -1.21 -1.14 -6.40
N GLU A 34 -2.25 -1.73 -5.80
CA GLU A 34 -2.72 -3.08 -6.15
C GLU A 34 -3.29 -3.11 -7.58
N THR A 35 -4.04 -2.08 -7.99
CA THR A 35 -4.54 -1.97 -9.37
C THR A 35 -3.41 -1.81 -10.38
N LYS A 36 -2.40 -0.98 -10.10
CA LYS A 36 -1.20 -0.85 -10.94
C LYS A 36 -0.46 -2.18 -11.07
N CYS A 37 -0.33 -2.92 -9.97
CA CYS A 37 0.23 -4.26 -9.97
C CYS A 37 -0.57 -5.20 -10.89
N ALA A 38 -1.89 -5.23 -10.77
CA ALA A 38 -2.76 -6.06 -11.60
C ALA A 38 -2.65 -5.72 -13.10
N GLU A 39 -2.56 -4.44 -13.46
CA GLU A 39 -2.35 -3.99 -14.83
C GLU A 39 -0.98 -4.45 -15.38
N LEU A 40 0.08 -4.31 -14.59
CA LEU A 40 1.43 -4.78 -14.95
C LEU A 40 1.48 -6.31 -15.13
N LEU A 41 0.72 -7.06 -14.33
CA LEU A 41 0.59 -8.50 -14.47
C LEU A 41 -0.17 -8.88 -15.74
N SER A 42 -1.26 -8.17 -16.05
CA SER A 42 -2.09 -8.40 -17.23
C SER A 42 -1.42 -8.08 -18.56
N SER A 43 -0.38 -7.25 -18.54
CA SER A 43 0.42 -6.92 -19.73
C SER A 43 1.61 -7.86 -19.94
N GLN A 44 2.02 -8.60 -18.92
CA GLN A 44 3.18 -9.51 -18.95
C GLN A 44 2.84 -10.97 -19.31
N THR A 45 1.60 -11.23 -19.74
CA THR A 45 1.00 -12.56 -19.95
C THR A 45 1.77 -13.48 -20.92
N GLU A 46 2.69 -12.95 -21.72
CA GLU A 46 3.49 -13.73 -22.68
C GLU A 46 4.87 -14.19 -22.16
N ASN A 47 5.34 -13.68 -21.01
CA ASN A 47 6.64 -14.04 -20.43
C ASN A 47 6.47 -14.86 -19.16
N GLN A 48 6.25 -16.17 -19.28
CA GLN A 48 6.25 -17.08 -18.14
C GLN A 48 7.65 -17.18 -17.53
N ARG A 49 7.94 -16.34 -16.54
CA ARG A 49 9.15 -16.45 -15.70
C ARG A 49 8.97 -17.51 -14.62
N ALA A 50 10.08 -17.97 -14.06
CA ALA A 50 10.07 -19.02 -13.04
C ALA A 50 9.27 -18.63 -11.78
N CYS A 51 9.38 -17.37 -11.34
CA CYS A 51 8.53 -16.80 -10.32
C CYS A 51 7.54 -15.81 -10.94
N SER A 52 6.25 -16.14 -10.86
CA SER A 52 5.17 -15.24 -11.26
C SER A 52 5.16 -13.96 -10.43
N GLY A 53 4.72 -12.86 -11.03
CA GLY A 53 4.55 -11.63 -10.27
C GLY A 53 3.43 -11.77 -9.25
N VAL A 54 3.62 -11.24 -8.05
CA VAL A 54 2.67 -11.38 -6.93
C VAL A 54 2.53 -10.07 -6.16
N TRP A 55 1.33 -9.83 -5.65
CA TRP A 55 1.06 -8.80 -4.66
C TRP A 55 1.13 -9.44 -3.27
N ASP A 56 2.18 -9.16 -2.50
CA ASP A 56 2.39 -9.72 -1.17
C ASP A 56 2.82 -8.62 -0.19
N ASN A 57 2.24 -8.61 1.01
CA ASN A 57 2.52 -7.63 2.06
C ASN A 57 2.51 -6.16 1.58
N ILE A 58 1.49 -5.76 0.80
CA ILE A 58 1.33 -4.37 0.29
C ILE A 58 2.49 -3.98 -0.66
N THR A 59 3.12 -4.97 -1.26
CA THR A 59 4.29 -4.80 -2.11
C THR A 59 4.13 -5.64 -3.37
N PHE A 60 4.36 -5.01 -4.53
CA PHE A 60 4.39 -5.73 -5.79
C PHE A 60 5.76 -6.35 -6.03
N TRP A 61 5.79 -7.66 -6.21
CA TRP A 61 6.95 -8.42 -6.64
C TRP A 61 6.80 -8.71 -8.12
N ARG A 62 7.61 -8.04 -8.96
CA ARG A 62 7.60 -8.28 -10.41
C ARG A 62 7.99 -9.74 -10.71
N PRO A 63 7.54 -10.31 -11.84
CA PRO A 63 8.01 -11.63 -12.28
C PRO A 63 9.54 -11.67 -12.35
N ALA A 64 10.15 -12.79 -11.97
CA ALA A 64 11.61 -12.92 -11.87
C ALA A 64 12.08 -14.33 -12.25
N ASP A 65 13.33 -14.43 -12.70
CA ASP A 65 13.96 -15.70 -13.07
C ASP A 65 14.65 -16.36 -11.85
N VAL A 66 14.84 -17.68 -11.89
CA VAL A 66 15.51 -18.40 -10.79
C VAL A 66 16.91 -17.82 -10.55
N GLY A 67 17.20 -17.47 -9.30
CA GLY A 67 18.44 -16.82 -8.90
C GLY A 67 18.39 -15.30 -8.90
N GLU A 68 17.33 -14.67 -9.41
CA GLU A 68 17.14 -13.22 -9.33
C GLU A 68 16.68 -12.80 -7.93
N THR A 69 17.28 -11.72 -7.40
CA THR A 69 16.81 -11.01 -6.22
C THR A 69 16.07 -9.75 -6.64
N VAL A 70 14.77 -9.70 -6.36
CA VAL A 70 13.97 -8.49 -6.55
C VAL A 70 14.06 -7.66 -5.27
N THR A 71 14.49 -6.41 -5.41
CA THR A 71 14.57 -5.44 -4.30
C THR A 71 13.65 -4.26 -4.60
N VAL A 72 12.85 -3.89 -3.61
CA VAL A 72 11.87 -2.81 -3.70
C VAL A 72 11.96 -1.93 -2.46
N PRO A 73 11.71 -0.62 -2.59
CA PRO A 73 11.70 0.28 -1.44
C PRO A 73 10.52 -0.02 -0.51
N CYS A 74 10.65 0.37 0.75
CA CYS A 74 9.54 0.32 1.70
C CYS A 74 8.29 1.04 1.14
N PRO A 75 7.08 0.46 1.27
CA PRO A 75 5.85 1.02 0.75
C PRO A 75 5.59 2.44 1.26
N LYS A 76 5.51 3.42 0.36
CA LYS A 76 5.39 4.85 0.73
C LYS A 76 4.11 5.19 1.47
N VAL A 77 3.09 4.35 1.38
CA VAL A 77 1.81 4.48 2.09
C VAL A 77 2.03 4.71 3.59
N PHE A 78 3.08 4.11 4.18
CA PHE A 78 3.40 4.30 5.60
C PHE A 78 4.70 5.08 5.84
N SER A 79 5.11 5.91 4.88
CA SER A 79 6.35 6.69 4.95
C SER A 79 6.48 7.56 6.22
N ASN A 80 5.39 8.11 6.73
CA ASN A 80 5.37 8.90 7.97
C ASN A 80 5.72 8.08 9.23
N PHE A 81 5.68 6.75 9.16
CA PHE A 81 5.90 5.85 10.29
C PHE A 81 7.26 5.16 10.24
N TYR A 82 7.97 5.26 9.12
CA TYR A 82 9.31 4.72 8.98
C TYR A 82 10.31 5.68 9.60
N SER A 83 11.19 5.16 10.45
CA SER A 83 12.29 5.95 11.02
C SER A 83 13.44 6.16 10.03
N ARG A 84 13.49 5.35 8.97
CA ARG A 84 14.55 5.38 7.95
C ARG A 84 14.03 4.93 6.59
N PRO A 85 14.59 5.47 5.49
CA PRO A 85 14.40 4.87 4.18
C PRO A 85 15.05 3.48 4.17
N GLY A 86 14.30 2.49 3.69
CA GLY A 86 14.73 1.10 3.65
C GLY A 86 14.26 0.40 2.38
N ASN A 87 14.87 -0.75 2.11
CA ASN A 87 14.50 -1.62 1.00
C ASN A 87 14.29 -3.03 1.53
N ILE A 88 13.33 -3.74 0.93
CA ILE A 88 13.02 -5.14 1.19
C ILE A 88 13.26 -5.94 -0.09
N SER A 89 13.66 -7.19 0.06
CA SER A 89 14.04 -8.07 -1.05
C SER A 89 13.40 -9.44 -0.95
N LYS A 90 13.17 -10.08 -2.10
CA LYS A 90 12.82 -11.50 -2.21
C LYS A 90 13.71 -12.15 -3.27
N ASN A 91 14.06 -13.41 -3.04
CA ASN A 91 14.77 -14.23 -4.01
C ASN A 91 13.77 -15.11 -4.76
N CYS A 92 13.93 -15.18 -6.08
CA CYS A 92 13.27 -16.22 -6.86
C CYS A 92 14.13 -17.48 -6.84
N THR A 93 13.55 -18.58 -6.36
CA THR A 93 14.19 -19.90 -6.30
C THR A 93 13.48 -20.87 -7.23
N SER A 94 14.03 -22.08 -7.43
CA SER A 94 13.34 -23.14 -8.19
C SER A 94 12.00 -23.53 -7.57
N ASP A 95 11.85 -23.32 -6.26
CA ASP A 95 10.65 -23.63 -5.49
C ASP A 95 9.68 -22.44 -5.40
N GLY A 96 10.00 -21.33 -6.08
CA GLY A 96 9.22 -20.09 -6.09
C GLY A 96 9.85 -18.99 -5.23
N TRP A 97 9.02 -18.05 -4.77
CA TRP A 97 9.46 -16.90 -3.99
C TRP A 97 9.92 -17.28 -2.58
N SER A 98 11.09 -16.77 -2.18
CA SER A 98 11.54 -16.83 -0.79
C SER A 98 10.70 -15.92 0.13
N GLU A 99 10.90 -16.09 1.43
CA GLU A 99 10.49 -15.09 2.40
C GLU A 99 11.20 -13.76 2.12
N THR A 100 10.54 -12.68 2.51
CA THR A 100 11.06 -11.32 2.34
C THR A 100 12.18 -11.08 3.35
N PHE A 101 13.27 -10.46 2.92
CA PHE A 101 14.40 -10.12 3.78
C PHE A 101 15.02 -8.76 3.41
N PRO A 102 15.55 -7.99 4.38
CA PRO A 102 15.33 -8.16 5.82
C PRO A 102 13.84 -7.99 6.19
N ASP A 103 13.44 -8.36 7.41
CA ASP A 103 12.06 -8.24 7.85
C ASP A 103 11.57 -6.79 7.65
N PHE A 104 10.29 -6.62 7.34
CA PHE A 104 9.70 -5.30 7.09
C PHE A 104 9.93 -4.32 8.24
N ILE A 105 9.82 -4.78 9.49
CA ILE A 105 10.02 -3.98 10.70
C ILE A 105 11.47 -3.49 10.77
N ASP A 106 12.42 -4.35 10.47
CA ASP A 106 13.85 -4.03 10.49
C ASP A 106 14.23 -3.14 9.32
N ALA A 107 13.83 -3.51 8.09
CA ALA A 107 14.17 -2.81 6.86
C ALA A 107 13.71 -1.36 6.89
N CYS A 108 12.43 -1.15 7.20
CA CYS A 108 11.80 0.17 7.19
C CYS A 108 11.93 0.91 8.53
N GLY A 109 12.51 0.26 9.55
CA GLY A 109 12.72 0.85 10.86
C GLY A 109 11.40 1.22 11.53
N TYR A 110 10.50 0.25 11.67
CA TYR A 110 9.32 0.38 12.50
C TYR A 110 9.76 0.44 13.97
N ASN A 111 9.62 1.60 14.62
CA ASN A 111 9.99 1.77 16.02
C ASN A 111 8.88 1.24 16.95
N ASP A 112 9.26 0.38 17.89
CA ASP A 112 8.44 -0.12 19.02
C ASP A 112 8.00 1.03 19.98
N PRO A 113 7.03 0.85 20.89
CA PRO A 113 5.79 1.59 20.92
C PRO A 113 5.72 2.53 22.13
N GLU A 114 6.09 3.79 21.96
CA GLU A 114 5.70 4.86 22.89
C GLU A 114 4.73 5.87 22.24
N ASP A 115 4.35 5.63 20.97
CA ASP A 115 3.47 6.50 20.18
C ASP A 115 2.11 5.83 19.91
N GLU A 116 1.04 6.38 20.47
CA GLU A 116 -0.34 5.93 20.24
C GLU A 116 -0.71 5.87 18.74
N SER A 117 -0.13 6.77 17.93
CA SER A 117 -0.31 6.83 16.47
C SER A 117 0.22 5.60 15.72
N LYS A 118 1.19 4.86 16.30
CA LYS A 118 1.82 3.67 15.68
C LYS A 118 1.13 2.37 16.05
N ILE A 119 0.48 2.31 17.22
CA ILE A 119 -0.45 1.23 17.60
C ILE A 119 -1.63 1.20 16.62
N GLN A 120 -2.13 2.38 16.24
CA GLN A 120 -3.16 2.51 15.22
C GLN A 120 -2.70 2.00 13.85
N LEU A 121 -1.42 2.17 13.48
CA LEU A 121 -0.87 1.63 12.23
C LEU A 121 -0.77 0.10 12.22
N HIS A 122 -0.25 -0.51 13.30
CA HIS A 122 -0.20 -1.97 13.39
C HIS A 122 -1.62 -2.54 13.43
N GLY A 123 -2.53 -1.88 14.16
CA GLY A 123 -3.95 -2.15 14.12
C GLY A 123 -4.53 -2.04 12.70
N PHE A 124 -4.20 -0.99 11.96
CA PHE A 124 -4.64 -0.79 10.58
C PHE A 124 -4.04 -1.82 9.62
N PHE A 125 -2.75 -2.13 9.71
CA PHE A 125 -2.09 -3.15 8.88
C PHE A 125 -2.68 -4.55 9.15
N LEU A 126 -2.91 -4.89 10.42
CA LEU A 126 -3.61 -6.12 10.81
C LEU A 126 -5.08 -6.12 10.37
N PHE A 127 -5.78 -4.99 10.53
CA PHE A 127 -7.17 -4.81 10.09
C PHE A 127 -7.29 -4.90 8.57
N PHE A 128 -6.35 -4.32 7.84
CA PHE A 128 -6.25 -4.38 6.39
C PHE A 128 -5.95 -5.81 5.95
N LYS A 129 -4.97 -6.50 6.54
CA LYS A 129 -4.75 -7.94 6.31
C LYS A 129 -5.99 -8.78 6.59
N LYS A 130 -6.80 -8.40 7.60
CA LYS A 130 -8.04 -9.09 7.98
C LYS A 130 -9.23 -8.79 7.06
N THR A 131 -9.40 -7.54 6.63
CA THR A 131 -10.51 -7.08 5.77
C THR A 131 -10.24 -7.32 4.28
N ASN A 132 -9.00 -7.20 3.83
CA ASN A 132 -8.65 -7.44 2.42
C ASN A 132 -8.68 -8.94 2.05
N ARG A 133 -8.59 -9.84 3.04
CA ARG A 133 -8.90 -11.27 2.85
C ARG A 133 -10.35 -11.50 2.36
N GLN A 134 -11.26 -10.54 2.57
CA GLN A 134 -12.64 -10.57 2.05
C GLN A 134 -12.77 -9.97 0.63
N PHE A 135 -11.85 -9.09 0.21
CA PHE A 135 -11.83 -8.47 -1.12
C PHE A 135 -10.96 -9.20 -2.15
N GLN A 136 -10.08 -10.12 -1.70
CA GLN A 136 -9.33 -11.05 -2.54
C GLN A 136 -10.19 -12.12 -3.25
N LYS A 137 -11.51 -12.14 -3.06
CA LYS A 137 -12.36 -12.95 -3.94
C LYS A 137 -12.39 -12.26 -5.30
N PRO A 138 -11.98 -12.93 -6.40
CA PRO A 138 -12.11 -12.35 -7.72
C PRO A 138 -13.57 -11.96 -7.91
N LYS A 139 -13.83 -10.71 -8.30
CA LYS A 139 -15.11 -10.37 -8.91
C LYS A 139 -15.23 -11.28 -10.12
N LYS A 140 -16.08 -12.30 -10.00
CA LYS A 140 -16.48 -13.12 -11.13
C LYS A 140 -17.10 -12.16 -12.15
N PRO A 141 -16.65 -12.14 -13.41
CA PRO A 141 -17.36 -11.40 -14.43
C PRO A 141 -18.76 -12.02 -14.57
N ASP A 142 -19.78 -11.17 -14.54
CA ASP A 142 -21.15 -11.53 -14.96
C ASP A 142 -21.17 -11.91 -16.45
#